data_AF-A0A2D4H1M1-F1
#
_entry.id   AF-A0A2D4H1M1-F1
#
_cell.length_a   1.000
_cell.length_b   1.000
_cell.length_c   1.000
_cell.angle_alpha   90.00
_cell.angle_beta   90.00
_cell.angle_gamma   90.00
#
_symmetry.space_group_name_H-M   'P 1'
#
loop_
_entity.id
_entity.type
_entity.pdbx_description
1 polymer ?
#
loop_
_entity_poly.entity_id
_entity_poly.type
_entity_poly.pdbx_seq_one_letter_code
_entity_poly.pdbx_strand_id
1 'polypeptide(L)'
;HVREMAAAGLHSNVRLLSGLLLTMSGNNPELFSPSQKYQLLVHHADSLFHDKEYRNAVSKYTMALQQKKALSKTSKVRPSTGSAASTPQSQCLPSEIEVKYKMAECYTMLKQDKDAIAVLDGIPSRQRTPKVGSSPWIEAGRGFFFWRLRC
;
A
#
# COMPACT_ATOMS: atom_id res chain seq x y z
N HIS A 1 1.53 11.94 -12.77
CA HIS A 1 0.09 12.26 -12.60
C HIS A 1 -0.56 11.68 -11.33
N VAL A 2 -1.09 10.43 -11.27
CA VAL A 2 -1.80 9.94 -10.04
C VAL A 2 -0.95 10.07 -8.77
N ARG A 3 0.32 9.66 -8.84
CA ARG A 3 1.26 9.81 -7.71
C ARG A 3 1.48 11.28 -7.31
N GLU A 4 1.65 12.17 -8.27
CA GLU A 4 1.87 13.60 -7.99
C GLU A 4 0.66 14.23 -7.31
N MET A 5 -0.55 13.91 -7.77
CA MET A 5 -1.78 14.37 -7.12
C MET A 5 -1.91 13.83 -5.70
N ALA A 6 -1.52 12.57 -5.46
CA ALA A 6 -1.49 11.98 -4.12
C ALA A 6 -0.45 12.68 -3.23
N ALA A 7 0.73 12.99 -3.76
CA ALA A 7 1.77 13.74 -3.04
C ALA A 7 1.33 15.19 -2.73
N ALA A 8 0.50 15.80 -3.59
CA ALA A 8 -0.11 17.10 -3.38
C ALA A 8 -1.34 17.08 -2.45
N GLY A 9 -1.74 15.92 -1.92
CA GLY A 9 -2.90 15.79 -1.02
C GLY A 9 -4.27 15.93 -1.71
N LEU A 10 -4.33 15.85 -3.04
CA LEU A 10 -5.57 15.99 -3.83
C LEU A 10 -6.37 14.67 -3.85
N HIS A 11 -6.82 14.21 -2.70
CA HIS A 11 -7.43 12.87 -2.52
C HIS A 11 -8.68 12.65 -3.38
N SER A 12 -9.56 13.65 -3.51
CA SER A 12 -10.78 13.53 -4.33
C SER A 12 -10.46 13.33 -5.82
N ASN A 13 -9.46 14.06 -6.34
CA ASN A 13 -9.01 13.92 -7.73
C ASN A 13 -8.33 12.57 -7.96
N VAL A 14 -7.52 12.13 -6.99
CA VAL A 14 -6.91 10.81 -7.01
C VAL A 14 -8.00 9.75 -7.05
N ARG A 15 -9.05 9.84 -6.23
CA ARG A 15 -10.15 8.87 -6.22
C ARG A 15 -10.83 8.72 -7.57
N LEU A 16 -11.23 9.83 -8.19
CA LEU A 16 -11.90 9.84 -9.48
C LEU A 16 -11.01 9.27 -10.59
N LEU A 17 -9.79 9.80 -10.72
CA LEU A 17 -8.88 9.36 -11.78
C LEU A 17 -8.45 7.90 -11.59
N SER A 18 -8.09 7.51 -10.36
CA SER A 18 -7.66 6.13 -10.08
C SER A 18 -8.79 5.13 -10.23
N GLY A 19 -10.03 5.50 -9.87
CA GLY A 19 -11.21 4.68 -10.10
C GLY A 19 -11.45 4.41 -11.58
N LEU A 20 -11.38 5.45 -12.42
CA LEU A 20 -11.50 5.31 -13.88
C LEU A 20 -10.41 4.41 -14.46
N LEU A 21 -9.14 4.65 -14.10
CA LEU A 21 -8.02 3.85 -14.57
C LEU A 21 -8.12 2.38 -14.13
N LEU A 22 -8.62 2.11 -12.93
CA LEU A 22 -8.87 0.73 -12.47
C LEU A 22 -9.96 0.03 -13.30
N THR A 23 -11.05 0.73 -13.62
CA THR A 23 -12.10 0.19 -14.51
C THR A 23 -11.55 -0.10 -15.89
N MET A 24 -10.76 0.82 -16.48
CA MET A 24 -10.10 0.59 -17.76
C MET A 24 -9.14 -0.60 -17.72
N SER A 25 -8.40 -0.75 -16.61
CA SER A 25 -7.51 -1.90 -16.40
C SER A 25 -8.23 -3.23 -16.24
N GLY A 26 -9.46 -3.23 -15.72
CA GLY A 26 -10.29 -4.43 -15.58
C GLY A 26 -10.79 -4.92 -16.94
N ASN A 27 -11.16 -3.98 -17.81
CA ASN A 27 -11.58 -4.26 -19.18
C ASN A 27 -10.39 -4.64 -20.09
N ASN A 28 -9.21 -4.06 -19.83
CA ASN A 28 -8.00 -4.28 -20.60
C ASN A 28 -6.82 -4.62 -19.67
N PRO A 29 -6.57 -5.90 -19.37
CA PRO A 29 -5.54 -6.30 -18.40
C PRO A 29 -4.10 -5.97 -18.84
N GLU A 30 -3.84 -5.82 -20.14
CA GLU A 30 -2.52 -5.45 -20.67
C GLU A 30 -2.26 -3.93 -20.60
N LEU A 31 -3.26 -3.12 -20.25
CA LEU A 31 -3.17 -1.65 -20.27
C LEU A 31 -2.10 -1.08 -19.33
N PHE A 32 -1.85 -1.76 -18.20
CA PHE A 32 -0.86 -1.33 -17.21
C PHE A 32 0.06 -2.48 -16.86
N SER A 33 1.34 -2.17 -16.68
CA SER A 33 2.30 -3.14 -16.16
C SER A 33 1.91 -3.58 -14.75
N PRO A 34 2.31 -4.79 -14.33
CA PRO A 34 2.01 -5.28 -12.98
C PRO A 34 2.44 -4.34 -11.84
N SER A 35 3.52 -3.57 -12.02
CA SER A 35 4.00 -2.59 -11.03
C SER A 35 3.16 -1.31 -11.03
N GLN A 36 2.70 -0.85 -12.19
CA GLN A 36 1.78 0.28 -12.31
C GLN A 36 0.42 -0.04 -11.69
N LYS A 37 -0.11 -1.25 -11.92
CA LYS A 37 -1.35 -1.71 -11.28
C LYS A 37 -1.25 -1.71 -9.76
N TYR A 38 -0.11 -2.16 -9.23
CA TYR A 38 0.14 -2.13 -7.79
C TYR A 38 0.08 -0.69 -7.23
N GLN A 39 0.77 0.27 -7.87
CA GLN A 39 0.74 1.67 -7.45
C GLN A 39 -0.65 2.27 -7.53
N LEU A 40 -1.38 1.99 -8.62
CA LEU A 40 -2.72 2.47 -8.82
C LEU A 40 -3.69 1.97 -7.74
N LEU A 41 -3.60 0.68 -7.37
CA LEU A 41 -4.40 0.09 -6.30
C LEU A 41 -4.10 0.72 -4.94
N VAL A 42 -2.83 0.96 -4.61
CA VAL A 42 -2.44 1.60 -3.35
C VAL A 42 -2.95 3.04 -3.27
N HIS A 43 -2.75 3.83 -4.32
CA HIS A 43 -3.21 5.23 -4.34
C HIS A 43 -4.74 5.34 -4.30
N HIS A 44 -5.45 4.43 -4.96
CA HIS A 44 -6.91 4.37 -4.86
C HIS A 44 -7.36 3.99 -3.44
N ALA A 45 -6.70 3.00 -2.82
CA ALA A 45 -6.99 2.62 -1.43
C ALA A 45 -6.71 3.77 -0.44
N ASP A 46 -5.62 4.52 -0.63
CA ASP A 46 -5.31 5.72 0.16
C ASP A 46 -6.43 6.76 0.06
N SER A 47 -6.97 6.99 -1.16
CA SER A 47 -8.09 7.92 -1.34
C SER A 47 -9.38 7.45 -0.67
N LEU A 48 -9.68 6.15 -0.73
CA LEU A 48 -10.83 5.56 -0.02
C LEU A 48 -10.69 5.64 1.49
N PHE A 49 -9.48 5.45 2.00
CA PHE A 49 -9.17 5.60 3.41
C PHE A 49 -9.42 7.05 3.88
N HIS A 50 -8.98 8.03 3.09
CA HIS A 50 -9.22 9.44 3.38
C HIS A 50 -10.72 9.78 3.46
N ASP A 51 -11.52 9.17 2.58
CA ASP A 51 -12.97 9.31 2.57
C ASP A 51 -13.69 8.44 3.63
N LYS A 52 -12.95 7.81 4.54
CA LYS A 52 -13.44 6.95 5.64
C LYS A 52 -14.17 5.70 5.16
N GLU A 53 -13.99 5.29 3.90
CA GLU A 53 -14.53 4.06 3.34
C GLU A 53 -13.60 2.87 3.62
N TYR A 54 -13.37 2.59 4.89
CA TYR A 54 -12.36 1.62 5.35
C TYR A 54 -12.55 0.22 4.78
N ARG A 55 -13.80 -0.25 4.65
CA ARG A 55 -14.10 -1.57 4.06
C ARG A 55 -13.67 -1.67 2.59
N ASN A 56 -13.89 -0.60 1.83
CA ASN A 56 -13.49 -0.52 0.43
C ASN A 56 -11.96 -0.38 0.32
N ALA A 57 -11.35 0.42 1.19
CA ALA A 57 -9.90 0.54 1.27
C ALA A 57 -9.22 -0.80 1.54
N VAL A 58 -9.73 -1.60 2.50
CA VAL A 58 -9.24 -2.97 2.79
C VAL A 58 -9.28 -3.86 1.54
N SER A 59 -10.39 -3.84 0.80
CA SER A 59 -10.52 -4.62 -0.43
C SER A 59 -9.42 -4.25 -1.44
N LYS A 60 -9.19 -2.95 -1.64
CA LYS A 60 -8.18 -2.45 -2.58
C LYS A 60 -6.74 -2.71 -2.11
N TYR A 61 -6.45 -2.58 -0.81
CA TYR A 61 -5.15 -2.97 -0.25
C TYR A 61 -4.89 -4.48 -0.39
N THR A 62 -5.92 -5.31 -0.20
CA THR A 62 -5.82 -6.76 -0.39
C THR A 62 -5.44 -7.09 -1.84
N MET A 63 -6.12 -6.47 -2.82
CA MET A 63 -5.78 -6.60 -4.24
C MET A 63 -4.34 -6.12 -4.52
N ALA A 64 -3.91 -5.01 -3.92
CA ALA A 64 -2.55 -4.51 -4.06
C ALA A 64 -1.51 -5.52 -3.55
N LEU A 65 -1.74 -6.14 -2.38
CA LEU A 65 -0.84 -7.15 -1.82
C LEU A 65 -0.79 -8.42 -2.68
N GLN A 66 -1.91 -8.84 -3.26
CA GLN A 66 -1.94 -9.94 -4.24
C GLN A 66 -1.09 -9.61 -5.47
N GLN A 67 -1.24 -8.39 -6.01
CA GLN A 67 -0.45 -7.90 -7.13
C GLN A 67 1.05 -7.85 -6.80
N LYS A 68 1.40 -7.45 -5.58
CA LYS A 68 2.79 -7.42 -5.10
C LYS A 68 3.43 -8.81 -5.07
N LYS A 69 2.68 -9.85 -4.66
CA LYS A 69 3.15 -11.24 -4.67
C LYS A 69 3.43 -11.75 -6.10
N ALA A 70 2.67 -11.29 -7.09
CA ALA A 70 2.90 -11.64 -8.49
C ALA A 70 4.22 -11.04 -9.01
N LEU A 71 4.54 -9.80 -8.60
CA LEU A 71 5.79 -9.13 -8.96
C LEU A 71 7.05 -9.86 -8.44
N SER A 72 7.00 -10.42 -7.23
CA SER A 72 8.14 -11.13 -6.64
C SER A 72 8.47 -12.46 -7.31
N LYS A 73 7.55 -13.07 -8.05
CA LYS A 73 7.78 -14.36 -8.73
C LYS A 73 8.64 -14.24 -10.00
N THR A 74 8.70 -13.06 -10.61
CA THR A 74 9.45 -12.79 -11.85
C THR A 74 10.95 -12.50 -11.61
N SER A 75 11.38 -12.32 -10.36
CA SER A 75 12.77 -11.97 -9.99
C SER A 75 13.61 -13.19 -9.60
N LYS A 76 13.73 -14.20 -10.47
CA LYS A 76 14.70 -15.32 -10.32
C LYS A 76 15.84 -15.27 -11.33
N VAL A 77 16.13 -14.13 -11.94
CA VAL A 77 17.32 -13.96 -12.78
C VAL A 77 18.44 -13.31 -11.95
N ARG A 78 19.48 -14.11 -11.73
CA ARG A 78 20.86 -13.84 -11.29
C ARG A 78 21.29 -12.36 -11.18
N PRO A 79 21.97 -11.93 -10.10
CA PRO A 79 22.63 -10.63 -10.06
C PRO A 79 23.88 -10.68 -10.95
N SER A 80 23.77 -10.11 -12.14
CA SER A 80 24.91 -9.84 -13.01
C SER A 80 25.33 -8.39 -12.83
N THR A 81 26.58 -8.22 -12.43
CA THR A 81 27.35 -6.99 -12.37
C THR A 81 27.15 -6.12 -13.61
N GLY A 82 26.96 -4.82 -13.41
CA GLY A 82 27.31 -3.81 -14.40
C GLY A 82 26.15 -3.00 -14.99
N SER A 83 26.36 -1.68 -14.95
CA SER A 83 25.71 -0.66 -15.76
C SER A 83 24.45 -0.01 -15.16
N ALA A 84 24.73 1.11 -14.51
CA ALA A 84 23.82 2.20 -14.25
C ALA A 84 23.13 2.66 -15.55
N ALA A 85 21.90 2.20 -15.72
CA ALA A 85 20.85 2.91 -16.44
C ALA A 85 19.55 2.62 -15.68
N SER A 86 19.48 3.16 -14.46
CA SER A 86 18.27 3.14 -13.65
C SER A 86 17.20 3.96 -14.36
N THR A 87 16.35 3.30 -15.14
CA THR A 87 15.08 3.88 -15.57
C THR A 87 14.37 4.39 -14.31
N PRO A 88 13.93 5.65 -14.24
CA PRO A 88 13.40 6.27 -13.02
C PRO A 88 12.09 5.65 -12.48
N GLN A 89 11.58 4.59 -13.10
CA GLN A 89 10.33 3.94 -12.72
C GLN A 89 10.46 2.94 -11.56
N SER A 90 11.67 2.44 -11.27
CA SER A 90 11.90 1.44 -10.21
C SER A 90 11.95 2.03 -8.79
N GLN A 91 12.10 3.35 -8.64
CA GLN A 91 12.52 3.97 -7.37
C GLN A 91 11.41 4.43 -6.42
N CYS A 92 10.12 4.13 -6.65
CA CYS A 92 9.06 4.62 -5.75
C CYS A 92 7.81 3.73 -5.73
N LEU A 93 7.99 2.42 -5.59
CA LEU A 93 6.87 1.52 -5.27
C LEU A 93 6.58 1.62 -3.76
N PRO A 94 5.30 1.79 -3.35
CA PRO A 94 4.92 1.67 -1.95
C PRO A 94 5.47 0.37 -1.34
N SER A 95 5.93 0.44 -0.10
CA SER A 95 6.45 -0.74 0.59
C SER A 95 5.30 -1.69 0.92
N GLU A 96 5.50 -3.00 0.75
CA GLU A 96 4.50 -4.00 1.15
C GLU A 96 4.16 -3.88 2.64
N ILE A 97 5.18 -3.60 3.46
CA ILE A 97 5.04 -3.43 4.91
C ILE A 97 4.14 -2.22 5.21
N GLU A 98 4.35 -1.11 4.50
CA GLU A 98 3.54 0.10 4.66
C GLU A 98 2.07 -0.14 4.26
N VAL A 99 1.83 -0.87 3.17
CA VAL A 99 0.48 -1.25 2.76
C VAL A 99 -0.20 -2.13 3.80
N LYS A 100 0.52 -3.08 4.42
CA LYS A 100 -0.02 -3.90 5.52
C LYS A 100 -0.36 -3.08 6.75
N TYR A 101 0.46 -2.08 7.11
CA TYR A 101 0.15 -1.18 8.21
C TYR A 101 -1.13 -0.36 7.95
N LYS A 102 -1.25 0.25 6.76
CA LYS A 102 -2.47 0.99 6.38
C LYS A 102 -3.71 0.10 6.35
N MET A 103 -3.57 -1.16 5.93
CA MET A 103 -4.66 -2.13 5.97
C MET A 103 -5.07 -2.51 7.40
N ALA A 104 -4.10 -2.71 8.31
CA ALA A 104 -4.39 -2.92 9.72
C ALA A 104 -5.08 -1.70 10.36
N GLU A 105 -4.69 -0.49 9.96
CA GLU A 105 -5.34 0.75 10.37
C GLU A 105 -6.82 0.78 9.97
N CYS A 106 -7.14 0.39 8.73
CA CYS A 106 -8.52 0.25 8.29
C CYS A 106 -9.30 -0.74 9.17
N TYR A 107 -8.72 -1.89 9.52
CA TYR A 107 -9.37 -2.88 10.37
C TYR A 107 -9.65 -2.36 11.79
N THR A 108 -8.73 -1.58 12.37
CA THR A 108 -8.96 -0.93 13.67
C THR A 108 -10.06 0.13 13.59
N MET A 109 -10.12 0.91 12.50
CA MET A 109 -11.24 1.85 12.28
C MET A 109 -12.59 1.13 12.13
N LEU A 110 -12.57 -0.10 11.63
CA LEU A 110 -13.73 -1.00 11.56
C LEU A 110 -13.99 -1.78 12.86
N LYS A 111 -13.17 -1.60 13.90
CA LYS A 111 -13.20 -2.37 15.16
C LYS A 111 -13.02 -3.88 14.97
N GLN A 112 -12.32 -4.27 13.91
CA GLN A 112 -11.97 -5.65 13.59
C GLN A 112 -10.54 -5.95 14.06
N ASP A 113 -10.34 -5.88 15.37
CA ASP A 113 -9.00 -5.94 15.99
C ASP A 113 -8.28 -7.27 15.73
N LYS A 114 -9.03 -8.37 15.67
CA LYS A 114 -8.49 -9.69 15.33
C LYS A 114 -7.86 -9.71 13.93
N ASP A 115 -8.51 -9.07 12.96
CA ASP A 115 -8.03 -9.00 11.59
C ASP A 115 -6.81 -8.07 11.49
N ALA A 116 -6.82 -6.95 12.21
CA ALA A 116 -5.67 -6.05 12.30
C ALA A 116 -4.42 -6.77 12.85
N ILE A 117 -4.57 -7.54 13.94
CA ILE A 117 -3.47 -8.33 14.51
C ILE A 117 -2.97 -9.37 13.51
N ALA A 118 -3.87 -10.12 12.86
CA ALA A 118 -3.48 -11.14 11.89
C ALA A 118 -2.65 -10.57 10.73
N VAL A 119 -2.99 -9.38 10.24
CA VAL A 119 -2.24 -8.68 9.20
C VAL A 119 -0.86 -8.28 9.67
N LEU A 120 -0.74 -7.72 10.88
CA LEU A 120 0.54 -7.31 11.47
C LEU A 120 1.42 -8.51 11.82
N ASP A 121 0.82 -9.63 12.23
CA ASP A 121 1.56 -10.84 12.54
C ASP A 121 2.15 -11.52 11.30
N GLY A 122 1.51 -11.32 10.14
CA GLY A 122 2.06 -11.71 8.83
C GLY A 122 3.29 -10.91 8.37
N ILE A 123 3.75 -9.90 9.13
CA ILE A 123 5.00 -9.18 8.86
C ILE A 123 6.13 -9.85 9.63
N PRO A 124 7.25 -10.27 9.00
CA PRO A 124 8.40 -10.84 9.72
C PRO A 124 8.92 -9.87 10.79
N SER A 125 9.21 -10.37 11.99
CA SER A 125 9.64 -9.55 13.14
C SER A 125 10.83 -8.64 12.82
N ARG A 126 11.80 -9.11 12.02
CA ARG A 126 12.97 -8.32 11.57
C ARG A 126 12.62 -7.12 10.69
N GLN A 127 11.45 -7.11 10.06
CA GLN A 127 10.96 -6.06 9.17
C GLN A 127 9.93 -5.14 9.83
N ARG A 128 9.46 -5.48 11.05
CA ARG A 128 8.63 -4.62 11.89
C ARG A 128 9.52 -3.50 12.46
N THR A 129 9.88 -2.53 11.62
CA THR A 129 10.72 -1.41 12.05
C THR A 129 9.89 -0.44 12.90
N PRO A 130 10.38 -0.01 14.08
CA PRO A 130 9.97 1.28 14.63
C PRO A 130 10.57 2.32 13.69
N LYS A 131 9.79 2.84 12.74
CA LYS A 131 10.29 3.82 11.76
C LYS A 131 10.71 5.08 12.54
N VAL A 132 11.98 5.20 12.89
CA VAL A 132 12.61 6.44 13.37
C VAL A 132 12.94 7.24 12.12
N GLY A 133 12.22 8.34 11.90
CA GLY A 133 12.42 9.20 10.73
C GLY A 133 11.14 9.92 10.29
N SER A 134 10.93 11.10 10.84
CA SER A 134 10.22 12.24 10.21
C SER A 134 8.77 11.98 9.76
N SER A 135 7.92 11.50 10.65
CA SER A 135 6.47 11.58 10.50
C SER A 135 5.86 11.79 11.89
N PRO A 136 5.11 12.89 12.13
CA PRO A 136 4.55 13.22 13.45
C PRO A 136 3.63 12.15 14.07
N TRP A 137 3.31 11.10 13.32
CA TRP A 137 2.29 10.11 13.63
C TRP A 137 2.77 8.94 14.52
N ILE A 138 4.05 8.89 14.91
CA ILE A 138 4.67 7.69 15.51
C ILE A 138 4.73 7.71 17.04
N GLU A 139 4.69 8.87 17.69
CA GLU A 139 4.68 8.94 19.16
C GLU A 139 3.30 8.63 19.76
N ALA A 140 2.20 8.96 19.09
CA ALA A 140 0.86 8.63 19.57
C ALA A 140 0.38 7.22 19.15
N GLY A 141 1.03 6.60 18.16
CA GLY A 141 0.46 5.45 17.45
C GLY A 141 0.97 4.09 17.91
N ARG A 142 2.27 3.86 18.05
CA ARG A 142 2.79 2.47 18.19
C ARG A 142 2.57 1.85 19.57
N GLY A 143 2.67 2.65 20.62
CA GLY A 143 2.29 2.23 21.97
C GLY A 143 0.78 2.06 22.07
N PHE A 144 0.01 2.99 21.52
CA PHE A 144 -1.45 3.02 21.65
C PHE A 144 -2.16 1.98 20.76
N PHE A 145 -1.64 1.65 19.58
CA PHE A 145 -2.23 0.60 18.70
C PHE A 145 -2.05 -0.79 19.30
N PHE A 146 -0.87 -1.08 19.85
CA PHE A 146 -0.61 -2.37 20.50
C PHE A 146 -1.25 -2.45 21.89
N TRP A 147 -1.36 -1.33 22.61
CA TRP A 147 -2.02 -1.25 23.92
C TRP A 147 -3.54 -1.31 23.81
N ARG A 148 -4.17 -0.62 22.84
CA ARG A 148 -5.63 -0.63 22.64
C ARG A 148 -6.17 -1.97 22.12
N LEU A 149 -5.36 -2.77 21.42
CA LEU A 149 -5.77 -4.09 20.93
C LEU A 149 -5.44 -5.24 21.91
N ARG A 150 -4.68 -4.97 22.96
CA ARG A 150 -4.21 -5.99 23.93
C ARG A 150 -4.66 -5.71 25.37
N CYS A 151 -5.34 -4.59 25.62
CA CYS A 151 -6.06 -4.27 26.86
C CYS A 151 -7.56 -4.35 26.64
#